data_AF-A0A348D9S9-F1
#
_entry.id   AF-A0A348D9S9-F1
#
_cell.length_a   1.000
_cell.length_b   1.000
_cell.length_c   1.000
_cell.angle_alpha   90.00
_cell.angle_beta   90.00
_cell.angle_gamma   90.00
#
_symmetry.space_group_name_H-M   'P 1'
#
loop_
_entity.id
_entity.type
_entity.pdbx_description
1 polymer ?
#
loop_
_entity_poly.entity_id
_entity_poly.type
_entity_poly.pdbx_seq_one_letter_code
_entity_poly.pdbx_strand_id
1 'polypeptide(L)'
;MNEDDIQIGSYSPELLSLLDSEDIQPGSSVGYQTCKTIYIFHPLGGKMVDRPIKMAMNEPRTVHIAQTYSLEQRLRDAFEKEWKALKADQHIAAAARIARIYGTSAIAMLVDNQEPSQALDYRTLYKHNVSFNILDPLNTAGSIVLNQDPNASDFQKVDGIKVAGKAYHKSRCVVLQNEDPLYLAYNPAAFGFTGRSVYQRALFPLKSFIQTMRTDDMVAVKGGLLVAMIKNASSIVNKAMQALGGIKRMMLKRGKTGEVLQIGHEDVIQSIDLSNLEKPLDSARNHILANIAAAADMPAILLNSETFTQGFGEGTEDAKAVAVYVDDIRRWLETVYEFFIRICQYRAWSYDFFKALRIDIPQLKDTYSVYFQSWINNFEYRWPSSLKEPESEKVKVDETRFKAIVSMLESLLPQLAADPENRATLIKWACENANTNENLFPQRIDLDYESLRDNPPPSQPDPASIPGGMSL
;
A
#
# COMPACT_ATOMS: atom_id res chain seq x y z
N MET A 1 54.32 -9.43 -8.26
CA MET A 1 53.26 -10.17 -7.56
C MET A 1 52.93 -9.32 -6.34
N ASN A 2 51.96 -8.41 -6.49
CA ASN A 2 51.56 -7.49 -5.43
C ASN A 2 50.32 -8.09 -4.78
N GLU A 3 50.53 -8.76 -3.65
CA GLU A 3 49.49 -9.11 -2.69
C GLU A 3 49.29 -7.88 -1.80
N ASP A 4 48.11 -7.26 -1.85
CA ASP A 4 47.42 -6.59 -0.72
C ASP A 4 46.23 -5.71 -1.19
N ASP A 5 45.47 -6.15 -2.20
CA ASP A 5 44.10 -5.65 -2.44
C ASP A 5 43.10 -6.71 -1.96
N ILE A 6 43.05 -6.91 -0.65
CA ILE A 6 41.94 -7.64 -0.03
C ILE A 6 40.77 -6.65 0.14
N GLN A 7 39.99 -6.47 -0.92
CA GLN A 7 38.67 -5.84 -0.84
C GLN A 7 37.68 -6.81 -0.18
N ILE A 8 37.52 -6.71 1.14
CA ILE A 8 36.43 -7.35 1.88
C ILE A 8 35.30 -6.32 1.97
N GLY A 9 34.28 -6.52 1.15
CA GLY A 9 33.04 -5.75 1.12
C GLY A 9 32.34 -6.09 -0.19
N SER A 10 31.08 -6.51 -0.14
CA SER A 10 30.31 -6.88 -1.33
C SER A 10 30.18 -5.68 -2.28
N TYR A 11 31.09 -5.57 -3.24
CA TYR A 11 31.08 -4.56 -4.29
C TYR A 11 29.93 -4.86 -5.25
N SER A 12 28.89 -4.03 -5.24
CA SER A 12 28.01 -3.86 -6.40
C SER A 12 28.51 -2.64 -7.19
N PRO A 13 29.13 -2.81 -8.37
CA PRO A 13 29.69 -1.70 -9.16
C PRO A 13 28.61 -0.70 -9.60
N GLU A 14 27.33 -1.09 -9.58
CA GLU A 14 26.22 -0.28 -10.06
C GLU A 14 25.90 0.91 -9.15
N LEU A 15 25.98 0.77 -7.82
CA LEU A 15 25.78 1.90 -6.90
C LEU A 15 26.95 2.88 -6.90
N LEU A 16 28.17 2.38 -7.10
CA LEU A 16 29.34 3.23 -7.26
C LEU A 16 29.22 4.10 -8.51
N SER A 17 28.65 3.57 -9.60
CA SER A 17 28.38 4.39 -10.80
C SER A 17 27.45 5.60 -10.54
N LEU A 18 26.52 5.50 -9.58
CA LEU A 18 25.69 6.65 -9.16
C LEU A 18 26.48 7.65 -8.32
N LEU A 19 27.42 7.17 -7.51
CA LEU A 19 28.22 8.00 -6.61
C LEU A 19 29.34 8.73 -7.37
N ASP A 20 30.00 8.00 -8.27
CA ASP A 20 31.13 8.47 -9.08
C ASP A 20 30.69 9.30 -10.29
N SER A 21 29.39 9.36 -10.58
CA SER A 21 28.85 10.25 -11.60
C SER A 21 28.94 11.71 -11.13
N GLU A 22 29.96 12.43 -11.59
CA GLU A 22 30.15 13.87 -11.33
C GLU A 22 29.01 14.73 -11.91
N ASP A 23 28.30 14.20 -12.91
CA ASP A 23 27.18 14.86 -13.61
C ASP A 23 25.91 14.96 -12.75
N ILE A 24 25.76 14.15 -11.70
CA ILE A 24 24.58 14.22 -10.83
C ILE A 24 24.72 15.41 -9.88
N GLN A 25 24.10 16.52 -10.28
CA GLN A 25 23.92 17.77 -9.55
C GLN A 25 22.44 17.98 -9.18
N PRO A 26 22.11 18.89 -8.23
CA PRO A 26 20.74 19.28 -7.96
C PRO A 26 20.01 19.69 -9.24
N GLY A 27 18.83 19.09 -9.50
CA GLY A 27 18.03 19.35 -10.72
C GLY A 27 18.35 18.46 -11.92
N SER A 28 19.31 17.52 -11.80
CA SER A 28 19.61 16.56 -12.87
C SER A 28 18.41 15.66 -13.18
N SER A 29 18.20 15.36 -14.46
CA SER A 29 17.18 14.40 -14.89
C SER A 29 17.60 12.97 -14.63
N VAL A 30 16.63 12.07 -14.45
CA VAL A 30 16.87 10.63 -14.28
C VAL A 30 16.55 9.89 -15.59
N GLY A 31 17.48 9.05 -16.05
CA GLY A 31 17.27 8.18 -17.21
C GLY A 31 16.73 6.80 -16.81
N TYR A 32 16.25 6.03 -17.78
CA TYR A 32 15.70 4.68 -17.56
C TYR A 32 16.67 3.78 -16.77
N GLN A 33 17.94 3.71 -17.18
CA GLN A 33 18.92 2.85 -16.52
C GLN A 33 19.21 3.31 -15.09
N THR A 34 19.26 4.62 -14.84
CA THR A 34 19.43 5.20 -13.50
C THR A 34 18.26 4.83 -12.58
N CYS A 35 17.01 4.94 -13.07
CA CYS A 35 15.82 4.49 -12.32
C CYS A 35 15.91 3.01 -11.96
N LYS A 36 16.33 2.16 -12.90
CA LYS A 36 16.51 0.73 -12.68
C LYS A 36 17.58 0.45 -11.63
N THR A 37 18.73 1.11 -11.70
CA THR A 37 19.81 0.98 -10.70
C THR A 37 19.33 1.38 -9.31
N ILE A 38 18.64 2.52 -9.19
CA ILE A 38 18.10 2.99 -7.91
C ILE A 38 17.10 1.97 -7.36
N TYR A 39 16.14 1.51 -8.16
CA TYR A 39 15.13 0.56 -7.69
C TYR A 39 15.73 -0.75 -7.18
N ILE A 40 16.69 -1.32 -7.91
CA ILE A 40 17.24 -2.65 -7.62
C ILE A 40 18.26 -2.60 -6.47
N PHE A 41 19.14 -1.60 -6.46
CA PHE A 41 20.32 -1.61 -5.58
C PHE A 41 20.24 -0.57 -4.46
N HIS A 42 19.56 0.55 -4.65
CA HIS A 42 19.52 1.58 -3.61
C HIS A 42 18.61 1.13 -2.45
N PRO A 43 19.07 1.18 -1.18
CA PRO A 43 18.30 0.66 -0.03
C PRO A 43 16.95 1.37 0.19
N LEU A 44 16.84 2.61 -0.27
CA LEU A 44 15.58 3.38 -0.24
C LEU A 44 14.79 3.28 -1.56
N GLY A 45 15.40 2.84 -2.66
CA GLY A 45 14.79 2.86 -3.99
C GLY A 45 13.50 2.04 -4.02
N GLY A 46 13.57 0.76 -3.67
CA GLY A 46 12.39 -0.10 -3.55
C GLY A 46 11.39 0.40 -2.51
N LYS A 47 11.84 0.98 -1.38
CA LYS A 47 10.94 1.51 -0.33
C LYS A 47 10.07 2.65 -0.85
N MET A 48 10.64 3.59 -1.61
CA MET A 48 9.91 4.73 -2.20
C MET A 48 8.84 4.30 -3.23
N VAL A 49 8.99 3.11 -3.81
CA VAL A 49 8.08 2.59 -4.84
C VAL A 49 7.07 1.62 -4.24
N ASP A 50 7.54 0.54 -3.61
CA ASP A 50 6.70 -0.58 -3.21
C ASP A 50 5.92 -0.34 -1.92
N ARG A 51 6.47 0.42 -0.96
CA ARG A 51 5.83 0.62 0.35
C ARG A 51 4.49 1.36 0.23
N PRO A 52 4.38 2.49 -0.52
CA PRO A 52 3.09 3.15 -0.75
C PRO A 52 2.04 2.24 -1.37
N ILE A 53 2.42 1.46 -2.38
CA ILE A 53 1.52 0.55 -3.11
C ILE A 53 1.03 -0.57 -2.18
N LYS A 54 1.96 -1.20 -1.44
CA LYS A 54 1.63 -2.27 -0.48
C LYS A 54 0.71 -1.79 0.63
N MET A 55 0.91 -0.57 1.12
CA MET A 55 0.05 0.01 2.15
C MET A 55 -1.34 0.33 1.61
N ALA A 56 -1.43 0.90 0.40
CA ALA A 56 -2.71 1.20 -0.25
C ALA A 56 -3.53 -0.06 -0.54
N MET A 57 -2.88 -1.13 -1.01
CA MET A 57 -3.51 -2.37 -1.43
C MET A 57 -3.55 -3.46 -0.36
N ASN A 58 -3.23 -3.14 0.90
CA ASN A 58 -3.16 -4.13 1.99
C ASN A 58 -4.53 -4.72 2.32
N GLU A 59 -5.58 -3.90 2.23
CA GLU A 59 -6.92 -4.27 2.70
C GLU A 59 -7.82 -4.64 1.53
N PRO A 60 -8.58 -5.73 1.58
CA PRO A 60 -9.49 -6.05 0.49
C PRO A 60 -10.57 -4.97 0.34
N ARG A 61 -10.85 -4.56 -0.90
CA ARG A 61 -12.02 -3.73 -1.23
C ARG A 61 -13.30 -4.56 -1.04
N THR A 62 -14.38 -3.92 -0.61
CA THR A 62 -15.70 -4.55 -0.46
C THR A 62 -16.59 -4.24 -1.65
N VAL A 63 -17.30 -5.26 -2.14
CA VAL A 63 -18.27 -5.12 -3.24
C VAL A 63 -19.66 -4.90 -2.65
N HIS A 64 -20.32 -3.83 -3.08
CA HIS A 64 -21.72 -3.54 -2.77
C HIS A 64 -22.49 -3.35 -4.07
N ILE A 65 -23.69 -3.92 -4.14
CA ILE A 65 -24.58 -3.77 -5.30
C ILE A 65 -25.95 -3.37 -4.76
N ALA A 66 -26.18 -2.05 -4.71
CA ALA A 66 -27.40 -1.51 -4.13
C ALA A 66 -28.65 -2.04 -4.84
N GLN A 67 -29.77 -2.09 -4.12
CA GLN A 67 -31.08 -2.49 -4.65
C GLN A 67 -31.15 -3.95 -5.17
N THR A 68 -30.21 -4.81 -4.76
CA THR A 68 -30.19 -6.23 -5.12
C THR A 68 -30.17 -7.16 -3.91
N TYR A 69 -30.82 -6.79 -2.79
CA TYR A 69 -30.71 -7.49 -1.49
C TYR A 69 -30.79 -9.02 -1.54
N SER A 70 -31.64 -9.62 -2.38
CA SER A 70 -31.77 -11.09 -2.52
C SER A 70 -30.74 -11.74 -3.46
N LEU A 71 -30.05 -10.96 -4.28
CA LEU A 71 -29.09 -11.38 -5.31
C LEU A 71 -27.66 -10.91 -5.04
N GLU A 72 -27.47 -9.94 -4.13
CA GLU A 72 -26.22 -9.24 -3.92
C GLU A 72 -25.09 -10.20 -3.59
N GLN A 73 -25.33 -11.17 -2.70
CA GLN A 73 -24.33 -12.17 -2.35
C GLN A 73 -23.88 -12.99 -3.56
N ARG A 74 -24.80 -13.46 -4.41
CA ARG A 74 -24.45 -14.23 -5.61
C ARG A 74 -23.68 -13.40 -6.64
N LEU A 75 -24.07 -12.14 -6.82
CA LEU A 75 -23.39 -11.21 -7.72
C LEU A 75 -21.99 -10.85 -7.22
N ARG A 76 -21.86 -10.63 -5.90
CA ARG A 76 -20.59 -10.39 -5.20
C ARG A 76 -19.65 -11.59 -5.35
N ASP A 77 -20.12 -12.79 -5.01
CA ASP A 77 -19.31 -14.00 -5.08
C ASP A 77 -18.81 -14.28 -6.50
N ALA A 78 -19.67 -14.08 -7.51
CA ALA A 78 -19.29 -14.21 -8.91
C ALA A 78 -18.22 -13.19 -9.32
N PHE A 79 -18.38 -11.92 -8.90
CA PHE A 79 -17.41 -10.87 -9.17
C PHE A 79 -16.06 -11.15 -8.48
N GLU A 80 -16.05 -11.47 -7.20
CA GLU A 80 -14.82 -11.73 -6.45
C GLU A 80 -14.08 -12.96 -6.95
N LYS A 81 -14.81 -14.00 -7.38
CA LYS A 81 -14.23 -15.18 -8.01
C LYS A 81 -13.51 -14.82 -9.31
N GLU A 82 -14.15 -14.02 -10.17
CA GLU A 82 -13.56 -13.61 -11.43
C GLU A 82 -12.39 -12.63 -11.22
N TRP A 83 -12.50 -11.69 -10.28
CA TRP A 83 -11.41 -10.78 -9.89
C TRP A 83 -10.14 -11.54 -9.49
N LYS A 84 -10.29 -12.58 -8.66
CA LYS A 84 -9.21 -13.48 -8.24
C LYS A 84 -8.68 -14.30 -9.41
N ALA A 85 -9.55 -14.81 -10.29
CA ALA A 85 -9.15 -15.59 -11.47
C ALA A 85 -8.29 -14.76 -12.44
N LEU A 86 -8.64 -13.49 -12.64
CA LEU A 86 -7.89 -12.54 -13.47
C LEU A 86 -6.59 -12.06 -12.81
N LYS A 87 -6.38 -12.35 -11.52
CA LYS A 87 -5.24 -11.85 -10.72
C LYS A 87 -5.09 -10.32 -10.81
N ALA A 88 -6.22 -9.60 -10.84
CA ALA A 88 -6.26 -8.16 -11.11
C ALA A 88 -5.34 -7.35 -10.18
N ASP A 89 -5.32 -7.65 -8.88
CA ASP A 89 -4.46 -6.94 -7.91
C ASP A 89 -2.96 -7.08 -8.22
N GLN A 90 -2.52 -8.22 -8.76
CA GLN A 90 -1.11 -8.42 -9.12
C GLN A 90 -0.72 -7.54 -10.30
N HIS A 91 -1.60 -7.44 -11.29
CA HIS A 91 -1.41 -6.60 -12.47
C HIS A 91 -1.45 -5.11 -12.12
N ILE A 92 -2.39 -4.68 -11.27
CA ILE A 92 -2.49 -3.31 -10.77
C ILE A 92 -1.22 -2.93 -10.00
N ALA A 93 -0.79 -3.76 -9.04
CA ALA A 93 0.41 -3.48 -8.25
C ALA A 93 1.67 -3.42 -9.12
N ALA A 94 1.79 -4.29 -10.13
CA ALA A 94 2.91 -4.29 -11.06
C ALA A 94 2.93 -3.03 -11.95
N ALA A 95 1.77 -2.61 -12.47
CA ALA A 95 1.66 -1.39 -13.26
C ALA A 95 1.98 -0.15 -12.42
N ALA A 96 1.46 -0.08 -11.19
CA ALA A 96 1.76 0.98 -10.23
C ALA A 96 3.25 1.08 -9.92
N ARG A 97 3.91 -0.07 -9.70
CA ARG A 97 5.36 -0.14 -9.46
C ARG A 97 6.13 0.46 -10.63
N ILE A 98 5.85 0.01 -11.86
CA ILE A 98 6.54 0.50 -13.07
C ILE A 98 6.27 1.99 -13.28
N ALA A 99 5.04 2.46 -13.06
CA ALA A 99 4.69 3.87 -13.16
C ALA A 99 5.47 4.72 -12.16
N ARG A 100 5.63 4.30 -10.89
CA ARG A 100 6.48 5.03 -9.93
C ARG A 100 7.96 4.99 -10.30
N ILE A 101 8.47 3.85 -10.79
CA ILE A 101 9.89 3.70 -11.15
C ILE A 101 10.26 4.64 -12.32
N TYR A 102 9.50 4.63 -13.41
CA TYR A 102 9.89 5.32 -14.66
C TYR A 102 9.03 6.56 -15.00
N GLY A 103 7.88 6.71 -14.35
CA GLY A 103 6.93 7.81 -14.57
C GLY A 103 5.67 7.40 -15.33
N THR A 104 5.70 6.28 -16.05
CA THR A 104 4.53 5.75 -16.76
C THR A 104 4.59 4.24 -16.88
N SER A 105 3.42 3.61 -16.93
CA SER A 105 3.25 2.20 -17.29
C SER A 105 1.96 2.01 -18.07
N ALA A 106 1.83 0.86 -18.72
CA ALA A 106 0.59 0.48 -19.36
C ALA A 106 0.23 -0.98 -19.07
N ILE A 107 -1.06 -1.27 -19.06
CA ILE A 107 -1.58 -2.64 -19.06
C ILE A 107 -2.23 -2.87 -20.40
N ALA A 108 -1.83 -3.93 -21.09
CA ALA A 108 -2.41 -4.36 -22.35
C ALA A 108 -3.12 -5.69 -22.18
N MET A 109 -4.40 -5.71 -22.52
CA MET A 109 -5.24 -6.89 -22.53
C MET A 109 -5.12 -7.62 -23.86
N LEU A 110 -4.78 -8.89 -23.79
CA LEU A 110 -4.79 -9.84 -24.89
C LEU A 110 -6.06 -10.68 -24.79
N VAL A 111 -6.73 -10.87 -25.91
CA VAL A 111 -7.91 -11.72 -26.03
C VAL A 111 -7.64 -12.72 -27.12
N ASP A 112 -7.89 -14.01 -26.86
CA ASP A 112 -7.63 -15.06 -27.83
C ASP A 112 -8.36 -14.81 -29.16
N ASN A 113 -7.65 -15.11 -30.27
CA ASN A 113 -8.18 -15.01 -31.63
C ASN A 113 -8.71 -13.62 -32.04
N GLN A 114 -8.28 -12.54 -31.37
CA GLN A 114 -8.66 -11.17 -31.70
C GLN A 114 -7.44 -10.28 -31.90
N GLU A 115 -7.49 -9.41 -32.91
CA GLU A 115 -6.43 -8.44 -33.18
C GLU A 115 -6.41 -7.31 -32.14
N PRO A 116 -5.25 -6.98 -31.54
CA PRO A 116 -5.14 -5.93 -30.52
C PRO A 116 -5.52 -4.53 -30.99
N SER A 117 -5.42 -4.26 -32.29
CA SER A 117 -5.73 -2.96 -32.89
C SER A 117 -7.23 -2.68 -33.04
N GLN A 118 -8.07 -3.70 -32.87
CA GLN A 118 -9.51 -3.58 -33.04
C GLN A 118 -10.22 -3.29 -31.71
N ALA A 119 -11.33 -2.55 -31.80
CA ALA A 119 -12.21 -2.33 -30.67
C ALA A 119 -12.70 -3.66 -30.10
N LEU A 120 -12.78 -3.73 -28.78
CA LEU A 120 -13.24 -4.91 -28.06
C LEU A 120 -14.74 -4.83 -27.82
N ASP A 121 -15.47 -5.89 -28.17
CA ASP A 121 -16.82 -6.10 -27.66
C ASP A 121 -16.74 -6.75 -26.26
N TYR A 122 -17.01 -5.96 -25.23
CA TYR A 122 -17.01 -6.45 -23.85
C TYR A 122 -18.08 -7.52 -23.60
N ARG A 123 -19.17 -7.54 -24.37
CA ARG A 123 -20.29 -8.48 -24.16
C ARG A 123 -19.92 -9.92 -24.47
N THR A 124 -18.89 -10.16 -25.26
CA THR A 124 -18.45 -11.51 -25.62
C THR A 124 -17.25 -11.98 -24.80
N LEU A 125 -16.67 -11.12 -23.93
CA LEU A 125 -15.44 -11.41 -23.19
C LEU A 125 -15.48 -12.70 -22.36
N TYR A 126 -16.65 -13.07 -21.84
CA TYR A 126 -16.81 -14.28 -21.03
C TYR A 126 -16.59 -15.58 -21.82
N LYS A 127 -16.59 -15.52 -23.16
CA LYS A 127 -16.32 -16.66 -24.06
C LYS A 127 -14.86 -16.84 -24.42
N HIS A 128 -14.01 -15.88 -24.05
CA HIS A 128 -12.64 -15.79 -24.50
C HIS A 128 -11.66 -15.98 -23.35
N ASN A 129 -10.47 -16.49 -23.66
CA ASN A 129 -9.36 -16.42 -22.72
C ASN A 129 -8.73 -15.03 -22.77
N VAL A 130 -8.52 -14.44 -21.60
CA VAL A 130 -7.99 -13.09 -21.45
C VAL A 130 -6.69 -13.16 -20.65
N SER A 131 -5.68 -12.43 -21.09
CA SER A 131 -4.42 -12.26 -20.37
C SER A 131 -3.97 -10.80 -20.40
N PHE A 132 -3.09 -10.43 -19.47
CA PHE A 132 -2.64 -9.05 -19.30
C PHE A 132 -1.12 -8.97 -19.31
N ASN A 133 -0.60 -8.09 -20.16
CA ASN A 133 0.80 -7.73 -20.17
C ASN A 133 0.97 -6.37 -19.49
N ILE A 134 1.91 -6.29 -18.56
CA ILE A 134 2.33 -5.03 -17.96
C ILE A 134 3.54 -4.54 -18.73
N LEU A 135 3.46 -3.30 -19.18
CA LEU A 135 4.38 -2.72 -20.14
C LEU A 135 5.09 -1.54 -19.50
N ASP A 136 6.41 -1.54 -19.67
CA ASP A 136 7.25 -0.42 -19.30
C ASP A 136 7.44 0.56 -20.51
N PRO A 137 8.14 1.68 -20.29
CA PRO A 137 8.40 2.63 -21.36
C PRO A 137 9.20 2.07 -22.55
N LEU A 138 10.06 1.06 -22.34
CA LEU A 138 10.81 0.42 -23.43
C LEU A 138 9.89 -0.47 -24.27
N ASN A 139 8.97 -1.21 -23.64
CA ASN A 139 8.00 -2.05 -24.36
C ASN A 139 7.06 -1.21 -25.25
N THR A 140 6.68 -0.04 -24.75
CA THR A 140 5.82 0.90 -25.48
C THR A 140 6.61 1.80 -26.43
N ALA A 141 7.94 1.75 -26.41
CA ALA A 141 8.86 2.48 -27.28
C ALA A 141 8.53 3.99 -27.40
N GLY A 142 8.17 4.63 -26.28
CA GLY A 142 7.78 6.04 -26.27
C GLY A 142 6.48 6.35 -27.02
N SER A 143 5.62 5.36 -27.28
CA SER A 143 4.31 5.59 -27.90
C SER A 143 3.29 6.23 -26.96
N ILE A 144 3.56 6.21 -25.64
CA ILE A 144 2.85 7.00 -24.64
C ILE A 144 3.40 8.43 -24.70
N VAL A 145 3.24 9.10 -25.83
CA VAL A 145 3.55 10.53 -25.97
C VAL A 145 2.25 11.26 -26.14
N LEU A 146 2.02 12.19 -25.23
CA LEU A 146 0.79 12.98 -25.22
C LEU A 146 0.83 14.01 -26.34
N ASN A 147 -0.30 14.22 -27.01
CA ASN A 147 -0.40 15.23 -28.06
C ASN A 147 -0.14 16.63 -27.48
N GLN A 148 0.78 17.38 -28.11
CA GLN A 148 1.18 18.73 -27.70
C GLN A 148 0.49 19.84 -28.50
N ASP A 149 -0.33 19.50 -29.50
CA ASP A 149 -1.15 20.48 -30.22
C ASP A 149 -2.37 20.88 -29.35
N PRO A 150 -2.43 22.14 -28.86
CA PRO A 150 -3.53 22.58 -28.00
C PRO A 150 -4.90 22.59 -28.71
N ASN A 151 -4.94 22.48 -30.04
CA ASN A 151 -6.17 22.43 -30.81
C ASN A 151 -6.68 21.00 -31.06
N ALA A 152 -5.90 19.98 -30.69
CA ALA A 152 -6.28 18.59 -30.89
C ALA A 152 -7.21 18.10 -29.77
N SER A 153 -8.20 17.28 -30.13
CA SER A 153 -9.17 16.73 -29.15
C SER A 153 -8.53 15.83 -28.09
N ASP A 154 -7.40 15.24 -28.43
CA ASP A 154 -6.56 14.38 -27.61
C ASP A 154 -5.35 15.11 -27.00
N PHE A 155 -5.35 16.46 -26.98
CA PHE A 155 -4.32 17.25 -26.30
C PHE A 155 -4.12 16.74 -24.87
N GLN A 156 -2.87 16.40 -24.52
CA GLN A 156 -2.48 15.84 -23.23
C GLN A 156 -3.21 14.54 -22.83
N LYS A 157 -3.75 13.77 -23.79
CA LYS A 157 -4.46 12.50 -23.54
C LYS A 157 -3.80 11.34 -24.28
N VAL A 158 -3.96 10.14 -23.74
CA VAL A 158 -3.55 8.89 -24.38
C VAL A 158 -4.73 8.33 -25.17
N ASP A 159 -4.65 8.26 -26.50
CA ASP A 159 -5.70 7.66 -27.35
C ASP A 159 -5.42 6.18 -27.71
N GLY A 160 -4.22 5.68 -27.40
CA GLY A 160 -3.81 4.29 -27.61
C GLY A 160 -2.32 4.11 -27.37
N ILE A 161 -1.84 2.86 -27.42
CA ILE A 161 -0.40 2.56 -27.28
C ILE A 161 0.07 1.69 -28.44
N LYS A 162 1.38 1.73 -28.72
CA LYS A 162 2.04 0.78 -29.62
C LYS A 162 3.02 -0.06 -28.84
N VAL A 163 2.97 -1.37 -29.02
CA VAL A 163 3.86 -2.32 -28.37
C VAL A 163 4.63 -3.06 -29.44
N ALA A 164 5.95 -2.90 -29.49
CA ALA A 164 6.80 -3.45 -30.54
C ALA A 164 6.25 -3.19 -31.97
N GLY A 165 5.74 -1.97 -32.21
CA GLY A 165 5.16 -1.56 -33.50
C GLY A 165 3.70 -1.98 -33.74
N LYS A 166 3.11 -2.84 -32.91
CA LYS A 166 1.70 -3.22 -33.00
C LYS A 166 0.82 -2.23 -32.24
N ALA A 167 -0.17 -1.66 -32.92
CA ALA A 167 -1.13 -0.75 -32.29
C ALA A 167 -2.13 -1.51 -31.42
N TYR A 168 -2.40 -0.97 -30.24
CA TYR A 168 -3.45 -1.42 -29.33
C TYR A 168 -4.57 -0.38 -29.29
N HIS A 169 -5.80 -0.85 -29.46
CA HIS A 169 -6.97 -0.01 -29.29
C HIS A 169 -7.17 0.37 -27.82
N LYS A 170 -7.62 1.60 -27.54
CA LYS A 170 -7.85 2.10 -26.16
C LYS A 170 -8.77 1.27 -25.29
N SER A 171 -9.68 0.49 -25.88
CA SER A 171 -10.54 -0.42 -25.13
C SER A 171 -9.79 -1.64 -24.57
N ARG A 172 -8.54 -1.86 -25.00
CA ARG A 172 -7.71 -3.00 -24.61
C ARG A 172 -6.51 -2.58 -23.78
N CYS A 173 -6.33 -1.29 -23.54
CA CYS A 173 -5.21 -0.82 -22.72
C CYS A 173 -5.64 0.27 -21.75
N VAL A 174 -4.90 0.35 -20.65
CA VAL A 174 -4.98 1.46 -19.71
C VAL A 174 -3.55 1.92 -19.44
N VAL A 175 -3.36 3.24 -19.38
CA VAL A 175 -2.07 3.86 -19.05
C VAL A 175 -2.18 4.46 -17.66
N LEU A 176 -1.15 4.23 -16.85
CA LEU A 176 -1.00 4.83 -15.53
C LEU A 176 0.24 5.72 -15.54
N GLN A 177 0.06 7.00 -15.25
CA GLN A 177 1.15 7.97 -15.14
C GLN A 177 1.36 8.31 -13.68
N ASN A 178 2.62 8.30 -13.21
CA ASN A 178 2.95 8.80 -11.88
C ASN A 178 3.14 10.31 -11.94
N GLU A 179 2.34 11.04 -11.15
CA GLU A 179 2.16 12.49 -11.30
C GLU A 179 1.61 12.89 -12.68
N ASP A 180 1.06 14.10 -12.75
CA ASP A 180 0.57 14.61 -14.02
C ASP A 180 1.72 15.02 -14.96
N PRO A 181 1.57 14.82 -16.28
CA PRO A 181 2.51 15.30 -17.28
C PRO A 181 2.60 16.83 -17.23
N LEU A 182 3.83 17.36 -17.25
CA LEU A 182 4.05 18.80 -17.39
C LEU A 182 4.19 19.17 -18.86
N TYR A 183 3.43 20.16 -19.31
CA TYR A 183 3.49 20.66 -20.70
C TYR A 183 4.93 21.00 -21.09
N LEU A 184 5.38 20.47 -22.23
CA LEU A 184 6.74 20.65 -22.79
C LEU A 184 7.90 20.09 -21.95
N ALA A 185 7.66 19.36 -20.87
CA ALA A 185 8.72 18.69 -20.12
C ALA A 185 8.88 17.23 -20.58
N TYR A 186 9.99 16.95 -21.26
CA TYR A 186 10.33 15.58 -21.65
C TYR A 186 10.86 14.79 -20.45
N ASN A 187 10.32 13.59 -20.21
CA ASN A 187 10.82 12.66 -19.21
C ASN A 187 11.74 11.60 -19.87
N PRO A 188 13.07 11.64 -19.63
CA PRO A 188 14.01 10.68 -20.21
C PRO A 188 13.82 9.23 -19.74
N ALA A 189 13.26 9.01 -18.55
CA ALA A 189 13.00 7.65 -18.04
C ALA A 189 11.80 6.98 -18.72
N ALA A 190 10.85 7.78 -19.21
CA ALA A 190 9.64 7.34 -19.88
C ALA A 190 9.67 7.51 -21.42
N PHE A 191 10.71 8.16 -21.94
CA PHE A 191 10.87 8.48 -23.35
C PHE A 191 9.74 9.35 -23.95
N GLY A 192 9.14 10.25 -23.16
CA GLY A 192 8.01 11.06 -23.64
C GLY A 192 7.61 12.22 -22.72
N PHE A 193 6.61 12.99 -23.15
CA PHE A 193 5.94 14.02 -22.34
C PHE A 193 4.87 13.35 -21.46
N THR A 194 5.31 12.67 -20.40
CA THR A 194 4.46 11.85 -19.52
C THR A 194 4.66 12.22 -18.05
N GLY A 195 3.99 11.49 -17.15
CA GLY A 195 4.32 11.47 -15.72
C GLY A 195 5.81 11.18 -15.46
N ARG A 196 6.25 11.49 -14.23
CA ARG A 196 7.65 11.54 -13.80
C ARG A 196 7.99 10.41 -12.84
N SER A 197 9.23 9.94 -12.88
CA SER A 197 9.73 8.98 -11.88
C SER A 197 9.72 9.59 -10.49
N VAL A 198 9.38 8.80 -9.47
CA VAL A 198 9.52 9.20 -8.06
C VAL A 198 10.97 9.56 -7.69
N TYR A 199 11.94 9.03 -8.43
CA TYR A 199 13.36 9.31 -8.21
C TYR A 199 13.81 10.64 -8.81
N GLN A 200 13.03 11.26 -9.70
CA GLN A 200 13.51 12.40 -10.48
C GLN A 200 13.92 13.58 -9.60
N ARG A 201 13.07 13.94 -8.62
CA ARG A 201 13.39 15.01 -7.66
C ARG A 201 14.30 14.55 -6.52
N ALA A 202 14.35 13.24 -6.26
CA ALA A 202 15.11 12.64 -5.16
C ALA A 202 16.53 12.20 -5.56
N LEU A 203 16.91 12.29 -6.84
CA LEU A 203 18.15 11.72 -7.37
C LEU A 203 19.40 12.20 -6.61
N PHE A 204 19.51 13.52 -6.40
CA PHE A 204 20.66 14.10 -5.70
C PHE A 204 20.68 13.71 -4.20
N PRO A 205 19.58 13.85 -3.44
CA PRO A 205 19.50 13.31 -2.08
C PRO A 205 19.79 11.80 -1.95
N LEU A 206 19.35 10.98 -2.92
CA LEU A 206 19.65 9.55 -2.96
C LEU A 206 21.16 9.31 -3.12
N LYS A 207 21.83 10.04 -4.01
CA LYS A 207 23.30 10.02 -4.11
C LYS A 207 23.96 10.40 -2.78
N SER A 208 23.47 11.44 -2.10
CA SER A 208 23.98 11.85 -0.79
C SER A 208 23.80 10.76 0.28
N PHE A 209 22.72 9.98 0.23
CA PHE A 209 22.50 8.86 1.16
C PHE A 209 23.54 7.75 0.97
N ILE A 210 23.96 7.44 -0.26
CA ILE A 210 25.06 6.48 -0.49
C ILE A 210 26.36 7.00 0.17
N GLN A 211 26.61 8.31 0.13
CA GLN A 211 27.78 8.91 0.78
C GLN A 211 27.73 8.78 2.32
N THR A 212 26.55 8.84 2.94
CA THR A 212 26.44 8.59 4.38
C THR A 212 26.79 7.14 4.70
N MET A 213 26.36 6.17 3.88
CA MET A 213 26.74 4.76 4.08
C MET A 213 28.25 4.53 4.03
N ARG A 214 28.97 5.21 3.12
CA ARG A 214 30.45 5.18 3.10
C ARG A 214 31.05 5.79 4.35
N THR A 215 30.42 6.86 4.85
CA THR A 215 30.87 7.54 6.07
C THR A 215 30.67 6.65 7.29
N ASP A 216 29.52 5.97 7.39
CA ASP A 216 29.22 5.00 8.45
C ASP A 216 30.27 3.88 8.48
N ASP A 217 30.59 3.30 7.31
CA ASP A 217 31.61 2.25 7.20
C ASP A 217 32.99 2.75 7.66
N MET A 218 33.40 3.95 7.23
CA MET A 218 34.65 4.56 7.69
C MET A 218 34.68 4.78 9.20
N VAL A 219 33.58 5.23 9.80
CA VAL A 219 33.46 5.43 11.26
C VAL A 219 33.51 4.10 11.98
N ALA A 220 32.82 3.08 11.49
CA ALA A 220 32.84 1.73 12.04
C ALA A 220 34.26 1.13 12.03
N VAL A 221 34.98 1.27 10.91
CA VAL A 221 36.38 0.83 10.79
C VAL A 221 37.29 1.59 11.75
N LYS A 222 37.15 2.92 11.85
CA LYS A 222 37.95 3.75 12.78
C LYS A 222 37.62 3.51 14.25
N GLY A 223 36.37 3.19 14.58
CA GLY A 223 35.96 2.85 15.95
C GLY A 223 36.66 1.61 16.49
N GLY A 224 37.04 0.68 15.61
CA GLY A 224 37.85 -0.50 15.96
C GLY A 224 39.37 -0.25 16.01
N LEU A 225 39.84 0.96 15.68
CA LEU A 225 41.28 1.25 15.61
C LEU A 225 41.85 1.54 17.00
N LEU A 226 42.82 0.72 17.40
CA LEU A 226 43.62 0.94 18.60
C LEU A 226 44.90 1.70 18.26
N VAL A 227 45.13 2.81 18.95
CA VAL A 227 46.35 3.60 18.87
C VAL A 227 47.26 3.20 20.02
N ALA A 228 48.44 2.68 19.67
CA ALA A 228 49.50 2.38 20.62
C ALA A 228 50.61 3.44 20.51
N MET A 229 50.78 4.25 21.55
CA MET A 229 51.88 5.20 21.65
C MET A 229 53.05 4.52 22.37
N ILE A 230 54.17 4.35 21.67
CA ILE A 230 55.40 3.73 22.19
C ILE A 230 56.51 4.78 22.13
N LYS A 231 57.25 4.94 23.22
CA LYS A 231 58.41 5.84 23.25
C LYS A 231 59.49 5.34 22.27
N ASN A 232 59.90 6.20 21.35
CA ASN A 232 61.03 5.91 20.47
C ASN A 232 62.32 5.83 21.29
N ALA A 233 63.07 4.73 21.13
CA ALA A 233 64.40 4.61 21.71
C ALA A 233 65.32 5.65 21.07
N SER A 234 66.05 6.42 21.88
CA SER A 234 67.16 7.27 21.40
C SER A 234 68.22 6.42 20.68
N SER A 235 69.01 7.06 19.81
CA SER A 235 69.85 6.49 18.74
C SER A 235 70.91 5.43 19.10
N ILE A 236 70.91 4.87 20.31
CA ILE A 236 71.88 3.89 20.79
C ILE A 236 71.17 2.74 21.53
N VAL A 237 70.23 2.00 20.90
CA VAL A 237 69.77 0.68 21.40
C VAL A 237 69.34 -0.28 20.25
N ASN A 238 69.73 -1.56 20.41
CA ASN A 238 69.82 -2.71 19.48
C ASN A 238 68.53 -3.29 18.83
N LYS A 239 68.75 -4.12 17.78
CA LYS A 239 67.79 -5.04 17.09
C LYS A 239 66.76 -5.75 18.00
N ALA A 240 67.11 -6.02 19.26
CA ALA A 240 66.23 -6.64 20.24
C ALA A 240 64.99 -5.78 20.60
N MET A 241 65.15 -4.45 20.65
CA MET A 241 64.03 -3.52 20.90
C MET A 241 63.09 -3.41 19.69
N GLN A 242 63.62 -3.50 18.46
CA GLN A 242 62.79 -3.61 17.25
C GLN A 242 62.00 -4.93 17.22
N ALA A 243 62.62 -6.05 17.62
CA ALA A 243 61.93 -7.32 17.77
C ALA A 243 60.84 -7.28 18.86
N LEU A 244 61.11 -6.63 20.00
CA LEU A 244 60.14 -6.38 21.06
C LEU A 244 58.98 -5.47 20.62
N GLY A 245 59.26 -4.43 19.84
CA GLY A 245 58.22 -3.61 19.21
C GLY A 245 57.33 -4.41 18.25
N GLY A 246 57.92 -5.34 17.49
CA GLY A 246 57.20 -6.29 16.65
C GLY A 246 56.30 -7.25 17.45
N ILE A 247 56.79 -7.79 18.57
CA ILE A 247 56.03 -8.66 19.49
C ILE A 247 54.89 -7.88 20.15
N LYS A 248 55.14 -6.65 20.63
CA LYS A 248 54.10 -5.78 21.20
C LYS A 248 53.00 -5.46 20.20
N ARG A 249 53.36 -5.12 18.94
CA ARG A 249 52.38 -4.90 17.86
C ARG A 249 51.59 -6.17 17.54
N MET A 250 52.21 -7.35 17.60
CA MET A 250 51.54 -8.64 17.41
C MET A 250 50.57 -8.95 18.56
N MET A 251 50.94 -8.67 19.81
CA MET A 251 50.05 -8.82 20.97
C MET A 251 48.87 -7.86 20.91
N LEU A 252 49.08 -6.61 20.48
CA LEU A 252 48.00 -5.63 20.27
C LEU A 252 47.03 -6.06 19.15
N LYS A 253 47.54 -6.70 18.09
CA LYS A 253 46.71 -7.30 17.02
C LYS A 253 45.96 -8.56 17.46
N ARG A 254 46.42 -9.25 18.52
CA ARG A 254 45.83 -10.49 19.04
C ARG A 254 44.85 -10.26 20.20
N GLY A 255 45.04 -9.18 20.95
CA GLY A 255 44.22 -8.79 22.08
C GLY A 255 42.76 -8.57 21.70
N LYS A 256 41.96 -9.65 21.75
CA LYS A 256 40.50 -9.59 21.77
C LYS A 256 40.00 -9.57 23.21
N THR A 257 38.74 -9.22 23.38
CA THR A 257 38.03 -9.13 24.66
C THR A 257 38.28 -10.37 25.53
N GLY A 258 38.91 -10.19 26.70
CA GLY A 258 39.21 -11.28 27.65
C GLY A 258 40.69 -11.65 27.83
N GLU A 259 41.61 -11.09 27.03
CA GLU A 259 43.05 -11.31 27.19
C GLU A 259 43.72 -10.25 28.09
N VAL A 260 44.71 -10.66 28.91
CA VAL A 260 45.51 -9.75 29.73
C VAL A 260 46.69 -9.23 28.89
N LEU A 261 46.58 -7.97 28.44
CA LEU A 261 47.65 -7.28 27.73
C LEU A 261 48.66 -6.68 28.72
N GLN A 262 49.92 -7.09 28.64
CA GLN A 262 51.00 -6.48 29.42
C GLN A 262 51.50 -5.21 28.71
N ILE A 263 51.13 -4.05 29.24
CA ILE A 263 51.52 -2.72 28.72
C ILE A 263 52.72 -2.21 29.55
N GLY A 264 53.72 -1.62 28.88
CA GLY A 264 54.86 -1.00 29.58
C GLY A 264 54.42 0.23 30.39
N HIS A 265 55.16 0.57 31.45
CA HIS A 265 54.79 1.67 32.37
C HIS A 265 54.62 3.05 31.69
N GLU A 266 55.27 3.26 30.55
CA GLU A 266 55.19 4.51 29.76
C GLU A 266 54.41 4.35 28.44
N ASP A 267 53.91 3.16 28.10
CA ASP A 267 53.18 2.91 26.86
C ASP A 267 51.68 3.18 27.08
N VAL A 268 51.03 3.86 26.12
CA VAL A 268 49.59 4.16 26.19
C VAL A 268 48.87 3.47 25.04
N ILE A 269 47.83 2.69 25.35
CA ILE A 269 46.89 2.15 24.38
C ILE A 269 45.57 2.87 24.56
N GLN A 270 45.08 3.53 23.52
CA GLN A 270 43.79 4.22 23.52
C GLN A 270 43.05 4.00 22.21
N SER A 271 41.72 4.08 22.28
CA SER A 271 40.88 4.17 21.09
C SER A 271 40.84 5.62 20.60
N ILE A 272 40.58 5.81 19.31
CA ILE A 272 40.29 7.15 18.78
C ILE A 272 38.93 7.60 19.33
N ASP A 273 38.88 8.80 19.92
CA ASP A 273 37.63 9.45 20.30
C ASP A 273 36.93 9.99 19.05
N LEU A 274 35.72 9.49 18.79
CA LEU A 274 34.87 9.86 17.66
C LEU A 274 33.54 10.48 18.15
N SER A 275 33.40 10.77 19.44
CA SER A 275 32.15 11.29 20.04
C SER A 275 31.69 12.61 19.42
N ASN A 276 32.62 13.41 18.90
CA ASN A 276 32.31 14.65 18.19
C ASN A 276 31.64 14.44 16.82
N LEU A 277 31.68 13.22 16.27
CA LEU A 277 31.07 12.89 14.98
C LEU A 277 29.61 12.44 15.08
N GLU A 278 29.13 12.02 16.26
CA GLU A 278 27.78 11.48 16.45
C GLU A 278 26.69 12.45 15.97
N LYS A 279 26.63 13.66 16.55
CA LYS A 279 25.59 14.65 16.20
C LYS A 279 25.62 15.09 14.73
N PRO A 280 26.79 15.43 14.13
CA PRO A 280 26.85 15.79 12.72
C PRO A 280 26.40 14.67 11.78
N LEU A 281 26.77 13.42 12.05
CA LEU A 281 26.40 12.26 11.22
C LEU A 281 24.90 12.00 11.27
N ASP A 282 24.33 11.96 12.47
CA ASP A 282 22.89 11.73 12.66
C ASP A 282 22.07 12.85 12.03
N SER A 283 22.44 14.11 12.25
CA SER A 283 21.72 15.26 11.69
C SER A 283 21.78 15.27 10.16
N ALA A 284 22.95 15.04 9.57
CA ALA A 284 23.11 14.99 8.11
C ALA A 284 22.27 13.87 7.49
N ARG A 285 22.29 12.67 8.08
CA ARG A 285 21.51 11.52 7.61
C ARG A 285 20.00 11.80 7.68
N ASN A 286 19.54 12.35 8.81
CA ASN A 286 18.13 12.68 9.00
C ASN A 286 17.64 13.76 8.04
N HIS A 287 18.45 14.80 7.78
CA HIS A 287 18.12 15.81 6.78
C HIS A 287 18.07 15.23 5.36
N ILE A 288 18.99 14.33 5.00
CA ILE A 288 18.96 13.64 3.70
C ILE A 288 17.68 12.81 3.55
N LEU A 289 17.30 12.04 4.57
CA LEU A 289 16.07 11.25 4.56
C LEU A 289 14.81 12.13 4.44
N ALA A 290 14.77 13.25 5.16
CA ALA A 290 13.69 14.23 5.05
C ALA A 290 13.62 14.85 3.65
N ASN A 291 14.76 15.18 3.05
CA ASN A 291 14.82 15.71 1.68
C ASN A 291 14.35 14.67 0.65
N ILE A 292 14.69 13.39 0.81
CA ILE A 292 14.21 12.31 -0.06
C ILE A 292 12.68 12.17 0.07
N ALA A 293 12.17 12.19 1.30
CA ALA A 293 10.74 12.11 1.59
C ALA A 293 9.95 13.27 0.95
N ALA A 294 10.41 14.50 1.15
CA ALA A 294 9.81 15.69 0.56
C ALA A 294 9.88 15.68 -0.97
N ALA A 295 10.99 15.23 -1.55
CA ALA A 295 11.15 15.14 -3.00
C ALA A 295 10.20 14.11 -3.65
N ALA A 296 9.87 13.04 -2.93
CA ALA A 296 8.95 11.99 -3.37
C ALA A 296 7.49 12.22 -2.90
N ASP A 297 7.21 13.37 -2.28
CA ASP A 297 5.92 13.76 -1.73
C ASP A 297 5.33 12.67 -0.81
N MET A 298 6.18 12.11 0.06
CA MET A 298 5.80 11.01 0.96
C MET A 298 6.17 11.33 2.42
N PRO A 299 5.42 10.85 3.41
CA PRO A 299 5.77 11.03 4.82
C PRO A 299 7.14 10.41 5.14
N ALA A 300 8.03 11.17 5.79
CA ALA A 300 9.40 10.74 6.09
C ALA A 300 9.46 9.45 6.95
N ILE A 301 8.45 9.23 7.79
CA ILE A 301 8.28 8.02 8.60
C ILE A 301 8.18 6.74 7.74
N LEU A 302 7.78 6.84 6.46
CA LEU A 302 7.77 5.70 5.54
C LEU A 302 9.18 5.31 5.05
N LEU A 303 10.17 6.20 5.17
CA LEU A 303 11.57 5.92 4.82
C LEU A 303 12.39 5.50 6.04
N ASN A 304 12.13 6.10 7.20
CA ASN A 304 12.79 5.76 8.46
C ASN A 304 12.35 4.35 8.92
N SER A 305 13.31 3.44 9.05
CA SER A 305 13.07 2.06 9.52
C SER A 305 13.30 1.87 11.02
N GLU A 306 13.74 2.90 11.77
CA GLU A 306 14.23 2.74 13.14
C GLU A 306 13.18 2.84 14.26
N THR A 307 11.92 3.18 13.97
CA THR A 307 10.90 3.29 15.02
C THR A 307 9.52 2.86 14.54
N PHE A 308 9.32 1.54 14.46
CA PHE A 308 8.02 0.95 14.83
C PHE A 308 7.99 0.54 16.32
N THR A 309 9.08 0.80 17.06
CA THR A 309 9.26 0.47 18.48
C THR A 309 8.44 1.34 19.43
N GLN A 310 8.05 2.54 19.01
CA GLN A 310 6.90 3.24 19.58
C GLN A 310 5.78 3.09 18.56
N GLY A 311 4.88 2.12 18.81
CA GLY A 311 3.77 1.82 17.93
C GLY A 311 3.01 3.09 17.55
N PHE A 312 2.43 3.11 16.35
CA PHE A 312 1.51 4.16 15.94
C PHE A 312 0.55 4.44 17.11
N GLY A 313 0.68 5.62 17.73
CA GLY A 313 -0.40 6.16 18.53
C GLY A 313 -1.52 6.44 17.54
N GLU A 314 -2.49 5.54 17.47
CA GLU A 314 -3.67 5.71 16.65
C GLU A 314 -4.31 7.07 17.04
N GLY A 315 -4.30 8.04 16.12
CA GLY A 315 -4.72 9.42 16.38
C GLY A 315 -3.63 10.50 16.40
N THR A 316 -2.34 10.17 16.26
CA THR A 316 -1.28 11.18 16.05
C THR A 316 -1.39 11.82 14.66
N GLU A 317 -0.92 13.07 14.51
CA GLU A 317 -0.90 13.78 13.21
C GLU A 317 -0.13 12.99 12.13
N ASP A 318 0.90 12.23 12.51
CA ASP A 318 1.65 11.37 11.59
C ASP A 318 0.80 10.22 11.02
N ALA A 319 -0.07 9.61 11.83
CA ALA A 319 -0.99 8.57 11.38
C ALA A 319 -1.99 9.12 10.36
N LYS A 320 -2.51 10.33 10.61
CA LYS A 320 -3.41 11.02 9.68
C LYS A 320 -2.71 11.35 8.37
N ALA A 321 -1.49 11.89 8.43
CA ALA A 321 -0.71 12.21 7.23
C ALA A 321 -0.44 10.96 6.38
N VAL A 322 -0.12 9.83 7.01
CA VAL A 322 0.04 8.54 6.32
C VAL A 322 -1.28 8.04 5.73
N ALA A 323 -2.40 8.18 6.45
CA ALA A 323 -3.71 7.77 5.96
C ALA A 323 -4.14 8.58 4.72
N VAL A 324 -3.99 9.91 4.76
CA VAL A 324 -4.26 10.81 3.61
C VAL A 324 -3.38 10.41 2.42
N TYR A 325 -2.08 10.21 2.65
CA TYR A 325 -1.17 9.77 1.60
C TYR A 325 -1.59 8.43 0.99
N VAL A 326 -2.04 7.47 1.80
CA VAL A 326 -2.56 6.19 1.32
C VAL A 326 -3.83 6.37 0.48
N ASP A 327 -4.76 7.24 0.91
CA ASP A 327 -5.98 7.53 0.17
C ASP A 327 -5.70 8.19 -1.19
N ASP A 328 -4.69 9.06 -1.27
CA ASP A 328 -4.24 9.65 -2.53
C ASP A 328 -3.64 8.60 -3.47
N ILE A 329 -2.86 7.64 -2.94
CA ILE A 329 -2.37 6.50 -3.73
C ILE A 329 -3.55 5.64 -4.22
N ARG A 330 -4.55 5.37 -3.36
CA ARG A 330 -5.77 4.63 -3.76
C ARG A 330 -6.53 5.35 -4.88
N ARG A 331 -6.67 6.68 -4.79
CA ARG A 331 -7.29 7.52 -5.83
C ARG A 331 -6.51 7.46 -7.14
N TRP A 332 -5.18 7.54 -7.08
CA TRP A 332 -4.31 7.43 -8.24
C TRP A 332 -4.45 6.08 -8.97
N LEU A 333 -4.66 4.99 -8.22
CA LEU A 333 -4.88 3.66 -8.79
C LEU A 333 -6.26 3.47 -9.42
N GLU A 334 -7.22 4.38 -9.18
CA GLU A 334 -8.63 4.15 -9.50
C GLU A 334 -8.85 3.89 -10.99
N THR A 335 -8.16 4.61 -11.88
CA THR A 335 -8.26 4.40 -13.35
C THR A 335 -7.93 2.96 -13.77
N VAL A 336 -6.95 2.33 -13.10
CA VAL A 336 -6.58 0.94 -13.40
C VAL A 336 -7.57 -0.04 -12.77
N TYR A 337 -8.08 0.29 -11.59
CA TYR A 337 -9.16 -0.47 -10.97
C TYR A 337 -10.43 -0.46 -11.83
N GLU A 338 -10.87 0.70 -12.32
CA GLU A 338 -12.02 0.84 -13.22
C GLU A 338 -11.88 -0.01 -14.48
N PHE A 339 -10.67 -0.06 -15.05
CA PHE A 339 -10.38 -0.93 -16.20
C PHE A 339 -10.64 -2.41 -15.89
N PHE A 340 -10.12 -2.91 -14.76
CA PHE A 340 -10.34 -4.30 -14.34
C PHE A 340 -11.77 -4.56 -13.86
N ILE A 341 -12.40 -3.62 -13.16
CA ILE A 341 -13.79 -3.71 -12.69
C ILE A 341 -14.69 -3.94 -13.89
N ARG A 342 -14.54 -3.13 -14.95
CA ARG A 342 -15.33 -3.28 -16.17
C ARG A 342 -15.14 -4.66 -16.79
N ILE A 343 -13.89 -5.12 -16.95
CA ILE A 343 -13.61 -6.45 -17.52
C ILE A 343 -14.25 -7.55 -16.66
N CYS A 344 -14.11 -7.45 -15.34
CA CYS A 344 -14.64 -8.40 -14.39
C CYS A 344 -16.18 -8.44 -14.43
N GLN A 345 -16.86 -7.29 -14.41
CA GLN A 345 -18.33 -7.22 -14.50
C GLN A 345 -18.88 -7.93 -15.73
N TYR A 346 -18.29 -7.70 -16.91
CA TYR A 346 -18.74 -8.34 -18.16
C TYR A 346 -18.46 -9.85 -18.21
N ARG A 347 -17.45 -10.34 -17.47
CA ARG A 347 -17.12 -11.76 -17.40
C ARG A 347 -17.90 -12.50 -16.32
N ALA A 348 -17.98 -11.93 -15.12
CA ALA A 348 -18.67 -12.47 -13.97
C ALA A 348 -20.18 -12.51 -14.17
N TRP A 349 -20.77 -11.42 -14.65
CA TRP A 349 -22.21 -11.29 -14.83
C TRP A 349 -22.62 -11.53 -16.28
N SER A 350 -22.11 -12.61 -16.85
CA SER A 350 -22.38 -13.02 -18.22
C SER A 350 -23.85 -13.39 -18.45
N TYR A 351 -24.23 -13.51 -19.71
CA TYR A 351 -25.57 -13.99 -20.08
C TYR A 351 -25.85 -15.41 -19.56
N ASP A 352 -24.83 -16.27 -19.53
CA ASP A 352 -24.98 -17.64 -19.04
C ASP A 352 -25.16 -17.68 -17.51
N PHE A 353 -24.46 -16.80 -16.78
CA PHE A 353 -24.70 -16.60 -15.35
C PHE A 353 -26.12 -16.12 -15.07
N PHE A 354 -26.62 -15.16 -15.86
CA PHE A 354 -28.01 -14.68 -15.72
C PHE A 354 -29.03 -15.80 -15.97
N LYS A 355 -28.82 -16.65 -16.97
CA LYS A 355 -29.68 -17.83 -17.20
C LYS A 355 -29.69 -18.79 -16.02
N ALA A 356 -28.52 -19.06 -15.43
CA ALA A 356 -28.43 -19.89 -14.24
C ALA A 356 -29.21 -19.28 -13.05
N LEU A 357 -29.10 -17.96 -12.84
CA LEU A 357 -29.89 -17.26 -11.83
C LEU A 357 -31.39 -17.38 -12.06
N ARG A 358 -31.85 -17.35 -13.31
CA ARG A 358 -33.29 -17.48 -13.65
C ARG A 358 -33.85 -18.88 -13.37
N ILE A 359 -33.03 -19.93 -13.45
CA ILE A 359 -33.45 -21.29 -13.09
C ILE A 359 -33.79 -21.34 -11.59
N ASP A 360 -32.94 -20.73 -10.77
CA ASP A 360 -33.12 -20.70 -9.32
C ASP A 360 -34.18 -19.68 -8.87
N ILE A 361 -34.38 -18.60 -9.65
CA ILE A 361 -35.31 -17.51 -9.36
C ILE A 361 -36.19 -17.25 -10.59
N PRO A 362 -37.29 -18.03 -10.77
CA PRO A 362 -38.15 -17.93 -11.95
C PRO A 362 -38.86 -16.58 -12.11
N GLN A 363 -38.90 -15.77 -11.05
CA GLN A 363 -39.50 -14.43 -11.02
C GLN A 363 -38.73 -13.42 -11.90
N LEU A 364 -37.48 -13.72 -12.26
CA LEU A 364 -36.65 -12.88 -13.12
C LEU A 364 -37.11 -12.97 -14.58
N LYS A 365 -37.49 -11.82 -15.15
CA LYS A 365 -37.87 -11.68 -16.57
C LYS A 365 -36.64 -11.85 -17.48
N ASP A 366 -36.86 -12.29 -18.72
CA ASP A 366 -35.79 -12.49 -19.70
C ASP A 366 -35.27 -11.18 -20.32
N THR A 367 -34.73 -10.30 -19.49
CA THR A 367 -34.28 -8.95 -19.88
C THR A 367 -32.87 -8.70 -19.37
N TYR A 368 -31.92 -9.56 -19.78
CA TYR A 368 -30.53 -9.51 -19.33
C TYR A 368 -29.92 -8.11 -19.36
N SER A 369 -30.04 -7.40 -20.48
CA SER A 369 -29.43 -6.07 -20.64
C SER A 369 -29.95 -5.04 -19.63
N VAL A 370 -31.21 -5.13 -19.21
CA VAL A 370 -31.80 -4.23 -18.21
C VAL A 370 -31.23 -4.54 -16.82
N TYR A 371 -31.18 -5.82 -16.45
CA TYR A 371 -30.61 -6.25 -15.17
C TYR A 371 -29.12 -5.94 -15.08
N PHE A 372 -28.37 -6.27 -16.13
CA PHE A 372 -26.93 -5.99 -16.19
C PHE A 372 -26.62 -4.50 -16.06
N GLN A 373 -27.37 -3.63 -16.75
CA GLN A 373 -27.21 -2.19 -16.61
C GLN A 373 -27.55 -1.71 -15.19
N SER A 374 -28.58 -2.27 -14.57
CA SER A 374 -28.92 -1.98 -13.17
C SER A 374 -27.80 -2.39 -12.21
N TRP A 375 -27.21 -3.57 -12.40
CA TRP A 375 -26.11 -4.04 -11.55
C TRP A 375 -24.87 -3.17 -11.68
N ILE A 376 -24.46 -2.79 -12.90
CA ILE A 376 -23.31 -1.91 -13.12
C ILE A 376 -23.56 -0.53 -12.51
N ASN A 377 -24.75 0.05 -12.72
CA ASN A 377 -25.07 1.39 -12.23
C ASN A 377 -25.12 1.47 -10.70
N ASN A 378 -25.41 0.35 -10.02
CA ASN A 378 -25.49 0.26 -8.57
C ASN A 378 -24.26 -0.42 -7.94
N PHE A 379 -23.21 -0.68 -8.72
CA PHE A 379 -22.01 -1.35 -8.25
C PHE A 379 -21.05 -0.36 -7.60
N GLU A 380 -20.61 -0.71 -6.40
CA GLU A 380 -19.57 0.00 -5.67
C GLU A 380 -18.51 -1.00 -5.24
N TYR A 381 -17.25 -0.69 -5.52
CA TYR A 381 -16.11 -1.46 -5.02
C TYR A 381 -15.27 -0.51 -4.19
N ARG A 382 -15.42 -0.50 -2.86
CA ARG A 382 -14.83 0.55 -2.02
C ARG A 382 -13.71 0.01 -1.16
N TRP A 383 -12.69 0.85 -0.94
CA TRP A 383 -11.73 0.57 0.11
C TRP A 383 -12.38 0.78 1.47
N PRO A 384 -12.02 -0.03 2.48
CA PRO A 384 -12.35 0.30 3.86
C PRO A 384 -11.64 1.61 4.25
N SER A 385 -12.21 2.30 5.25
CA SER A 385 -11.63 3.53 5.80
C SER A 385 -10.17 3.32 6.21
N SER A 386 -9.28 4.18 5.71
CA SER A 386 -7.85 4.18 6.07
C SER A 386 -7.61 4.55 7.54
N LEU A 387 -8.55 5.28 8.14
CA LEU A 387 -8.61 5.47 9.59
C LEU A 387 -9.49 4.37 10.16
N LYS A 388 -8.86 3.35 10.74
CA LYS A 388 -9.58 2.40 11.59
C LYS A 388 -9.86 3.09 12.91
N GLU A 389 -11.13 3.25 13.23
CA GLU A 389 -11.52 3.56 14.60
C GLU A 389 -11.05 2.41 15.50
N PRO A 390 -10.52 2.70 16.70
CA PRO A 390 -10.10 1.69 17.66
C PRO A 390 -11.19 0.62 17.82
N GLU A 391 -10.83 -0.65 18.01
CA GLU A 391 -11.83 -1.67 18.35
C GLU A 391 -12.69 -1.24 19.56
N SER A 392 -12.10 -0.49 20.49
CA SER A 392 -12.80 0.11 21.62
C SER A 392 -13.82 1.20 21.24
N GLU A 393 -13.62 1.93 20.14
CA GLU A 393 -14.61 2.88 19.60
C GLU A 393 -15.68 2.18 18.77
N LYS A 394 -15.33 1.15 17.99
CA LYS A 394 -16.33 0.31 17.31
C LYS A 394 -17.29 -0.34 18.30
N VAL A 395 -16.74 -0.88 19.40
CA VAL A 395 -17.56 -1.40 20.51
C VAL A 395 -18.44 -0.31 21.12
N LYS A 396 -17.96 0.94 21.26
CA LYS A 396 -18.80 2.07 21.74
C LYS A 396 -19.90 2.46 20.74
N VAL A 397 -19.61 2.46 19.44
CA VAL A 397 -20.60 2.75 18.38
C VAL A 397 -21.65 1.64 18.36
N ASP A 398 -21.22 0.39 18.44
CA ASP A 398 -22.09 -0.77 18.52
C ASP A 398 -22.94 -0.74 19.81
N GLU A 399 -22.36 -0.38 20.95
CA GLU A 399 -23.07 -0.14 22.20
C GLU A 399 -24.11 0.97 22.06
N THR A 400 -23.78 2.06 21.35
CA THR A 400 -24.69 3.18 21.09
C THR A 400 -25.86 2.76 20.20
N ARG A 401 -25.61 1.98 19.14
CA ARG A 401 -26.65 1.40 18.28
C ARG A 401 -27.56 0.47 19.07
N PHE A 402 -26.98 -0.38 19.92
CA PHE A 402 -27.76 -1.28 20.77
C PHE A 402 -28.62 -0.50 21.78
N LYS A 403 -28.08 0.54 22.42
CA LYS A 403 -28.86 1.44 23.28
C LYS A 403 -30.00 2.10 22.53
N ALA A 404 -29.79 2.54 21.28
CA ALA A 404 -30.87 3.12 20.47
C ALA A 404 -31.99 2.10 20.17
N ILE A 405 -31.65 0.85 19.89
CA ILE A 405 -32.63 -0.24 19.71
C ILE A 405 -33.41 -0.46 21.02
N VAL A 406 -32.72 -0.54 22.16
CA VAL A 406 -33.36 -0.70 23.48
C VAL A 406 -34.29 0.48 23.79
N SER A 407 -33.84 1.72 23.60
CA SER A 407 -34.69 2.90 23.83
C SER A 407 -35.92 2.96 22.93
N MET A 408 -35.80 2.49 21.69
CA MET A 408 -36.95 2.37 20.77
C MET A 408 -37.94 1.30 21.27
N LEU A 409 -37.44 0.14 21.72
CA LEU A 409 -38.27 -0.91 22.31
C LEU A 409 -38.98 -0.41 23.57
N GLU A 410 -38.26 0.22 24.50
CA GLU A 410 -38.83 0.79 25.74
C GLU A 410 -39.94 1.81 25.46
N SER A 411 -39.80 2.60 24.39
CA SER A 411 -40.77 3.63 24.02
C SER A 411 -42.01 3.08 23.31
N LEU A 412 -41.83 2.07 22.45
CA LEU A 412 -42.89 1.57 21.56
C LEU A 412 -43.60 0.32 22.07
N LEU A 413 -42.92 -0.57 22.79
CA LEU A 413 -43.53 -1.80 23.32
C LEU A 413 -44.76 -1.54 24.22
N PRO A 414 -44.78 -0.52 25.10
CA PRO A 414 -45.97 -0.22 25.90
C PRO A 414 -47.17 0.23 25.05
N GLN A 415 -46.92 0.93 23.94
CA GLN A 415 -47.97 1.42 23.05
C GLN A 415 -48.57 0.29 22.19
N LEU A 416 -47.80 -0.75 21.94
CA LEU A 416 -48.21 -1.94 21.18
C LEU A 416 -48.72 -3.08 22.07
N ALA A 417 -48.99 -2.82 23.36
CA ALA A 417 -49.47 -3.85 24.29
C ALA A 417 -50.80 -4.49 23.86
N ALA A 418 -51.65 -3.73 23.17
CA ALA A 418 -52.94 -4.18 22.63
C ALA A 418 -52.87 -4.72 21.19
N ASP A 419 -51.68 -4.71 20.56
CA ASP A 419 -51.46 -5.15 19.17
C ASP A 419 -50.35 -6.22 19.11
N PRO A 420 -50.72 -7.51 19.29
CA PRO A 420 -49.75 -8.60 19.34
C PRO A 420 -48.95 -8.78 18.04
N GLU A 421 -49.51 -8.44 16.88
CA GLU A 421 -48.88 -8.63 15.57
C GLU A 421 -47.77 -7.60 15.31
N ASN A 422 -48.06 -6.33 15.55
CA ASN A 422 -47.05 -5.27 15.43
C ASN A 422 -46.00 -5.36 16.55
N ARG A 423 -46.40 -5.83 17.74
CA ARG A 423 -45.46 -6.11 18.84
C ARG A 423 -44.47 -7.21 18.49
N ALA A 424 -44.95 -8.35 17.97
CA ALA A 424 -44.06 -9.44 17.53
C ALA A 424 -43.13 -8.99 16.38
N THR A 425 -43.65 -8.19 15.44
CA THR A 425 -42.87 -7.64 14.33
C THR A 425 -41.77 -6.68 14.80
N LEU A 426 -42.06 -5.80 15.76
CA LEU A 426 -41.08 -4.90 16.34
C LEU A 426 -39.97 -5.65 17.10
N ILE A 427 -40.36 -6.69 17.87
CA ILE A 427 -39.39 -7.55 18.57
C ILE A 427 -38.51 -8.30 17.58
N LYS A 428 -39.09 -8.83 16.50
CA LYS A 428 -38.35 -9.49 15.42
C LYS A 428 -37.35 -8.54 14.76
N TRP A 429 -37.77 -7.34 14.40
CA TRP A 429 -36.87 -6.31 13.86
C TRP A 429 -35.72 -6.01 14.82
N ALA A 430 -36.00 -5.86 16.12
CA ALA A 430 -34.96 -5.58 17.12
C ALA A 430 -33.98 -6.76 17.28
N CYS A 431 -34.47 -8.00 17.30
CA CYS A 431 -33.64 -9.20 17.35
C CYS A 431 -32.75 -9.35 16.10
N GLU A 432 -33.30 -9.12 14.91
CA GLU A 432 -32.53 -9.15 13.66
C GLU A 432 -31.42 -8.08 13.68
N ASN A 433 -31.72 -6.85 14.07
CA ASN A 433 -30.72 -5.78 14.17
C ASN A 433 -29.69 -6.04 15.29
N ALA A 434 -30.09 -6.56 16.45
CA ALA A 434 -29.16 -6.93 17.51
C ALA A 434 -28.22 -8.07 17.09
N ASN A 435 -28.73 -9.05 16.34
CA ASN A 435 -27.96 -10.20 15.85
C ASN A 435 -27.01 -9.86 14.69
N THR A 436 -27.19 -8.71 14.02
CA THR A 436 -26.17 -8.20 13.07
C THR A 436 -24.92 -7.68 13.77
N ASN A 437 -24.96 -7.52 15.10
CA ASN A 437 -23.90 -6.92 15.89
C ASN A 437 -23.02 -7.99 16.57
N GLU A 438 -22.16 -8.62 15.76
CA GLU A 438 -21.33 -9.77 16.18
C GLU A 438 -20.26 -9.41 17.23
N ASN A 439 -19.97 -8.12 17.42
CA ASN A 439 -18.97 -7.64 18.39
C ASN A 439 -19.49 -7.62 19.83
N LEU A 440 -20.79 -7.46 20.04
CA LEU A 440 -21.40 -7.32 21.38
C LEU A 440 -21.90 -8.65 21.94
N PHE A 441 -22.43 -9.53 21.09
CA PHE A 441 -23.05 -10.77 21.52
C PHE A 441 -22.43 -11.96 20.80
N PRO A 442 -21.73 -12.85 21.52
CA PRO A 442 -21.15 -14.05 20.91
C PRO A 442 -22.19 -15.09 20.51
N GLN A 443 -23.43 -14.95 20.99
CA GLN A 443 -24.55 -15.84 20.71
C GLN A 443 -25.72 -15.02 20.16
N ARG A 444 -26.38 -15.57 19.14
CA ARG A 444 -27.55 -14.94 18.53
C ARG A 444 -28.77 -15.09 19.44
N ILE A 445 -29.53 -14.02 19.57
CA ILE A 445 -30.85 -14.02 20.21
C ILE A 445 -31.82 -14.71 19.25
N ASP A 446 -32.32 -15.87 19.65
CA ASP A 446 -33.33 -16.60 18.91
C ASP A 446 -34.60 -16.70 19.76
N LEU A 447 -35.67 -16.08 19.28
CA LEU A 447 -36.96 -16.04 19.95
C LEU A 447 -38.02 -16.70 19.08
N ASP A 448 -38.91 -17.46 19.71
CA ASP A 448 -40.09 -17.99 19.06
C ASP A 448 -41.12 -16.86 18.88
N TYR A 449 -41.10 -16.25 17.70
CA TYR A 449 -41.96 -15.11 17.35
C TYR A 449 -43.45 -15.51 17.24
N GLU A 450 -43.75 -16.79 16.96
CA GLU A 450 -45.13 -17.28 16.94
C GLU A 450 -45.66 -17.38 18.37
N SER A 451 -44.86 -17.95 19.27
CA SER A 451 -45.20 -18.03 20.71
C SER A 451 -45.35 -16.66 21.37
N LEU A 452 -44.54 -15.67 20.97
CA LEU A 452 -44.63 -14.28 21.44
C LEU A 452 -45.90 -13.56 20.99
N ARG A 453 -46.37 -13.85 19.78
CA ARG A 453 -47.64 -13.33 19.26
C ARG A 453 -48.82 -13.96 19.99
N ASP A 454 -48.74 -15.28 20.20
CA ASP A 454 -49.86 -16.08 20.72
C ASP A 454 -50.01 -15.96 22.25
N ASN A 455 -48.98 -15.47 22.96
CA ASN A 455 -48.99 -15.24 24.41
C ASN A 455 -48.61 -13.78 24.77
N PRO A 456 -49.52 -12.80 24.59
CA PRO A 456 -49.26 -11.43 25.04
C PRO A 456 -49.14 -11.36 26.58
N PRO A 457 -48.33 -10.43 27.12
CA PRO A 457 -48.18 -10.25 28.55
C PRO A 457 -49.54 -9.86 29.16
N PRO A 458 -49.81 -10.30 30.39
CA PRO A 458 -51.07 -9.98 31.05
C PRO A 458 -51.24 -8.46 31.10
N SER A 459 -52.42 -7.98 30.72
CA SER A 459 -52.79 -6.56 30.85
C SER A 459 -52.53 -6.13 32.29
N GLN A 460 -51.74 -5.06 32.49
CA GLN A 460 -51.54 -4.50 33.82
C GLN A 460 -52.92 -4.22 34.45
N PRO A 461 -53.17 -4.63 35.71
CA PRO A 461 -54.48 -4.45 36.32
C PRO A 461 -54.84 -2.97 36.38
N ASP A 462 -56.06 -2.68 35.97
CA ASP A 462 -56.64 -1.34 36.00
C ASP A 462 -56.64 -0.83 37.46
N PRO A 463 -56.01 0.33 37.79
CA PRO A 463 -55.96 0.84 39.16
C PRO A 463 -57.35 1.05 39.79
N ALA A 464 -58.41 1.06 38.97
CA ALA A 464 -59.80 1.20 39.38
C ALA A 464 -60.47 -0.12 39.83
N SER A 465 -59.84 -1.29 39.69
CA SER A 465 -60.46 -2.58 40.03
C SER A 465 -60.14 -3.10 41.43
N ILE A 466 -59.68 -2.25 42.37
CA ILE A 466 -59.56 -2.61 43.79
C ILE A 466 -60.98 -2.50 44.41
N PRO A 467 -61.64 -3.61 44.80
CA PRO A 467 -62.95 -3.53 45.44
C PRO A 467 -62.80 -2.87 46.80
N GLY A 468 -63.59 -1.82 47.04
CA GLY A 468 -63.55 -0.99 48.24
C GLY A 468 -63.65 -1.79 49.54
N GLY A 469 -62.86 -1.35 50.52
CA GLY A 469 -62.98 -1.78 51.91
C GLY A 469 -64.36 -1.47 52.48
N MET A 470 -64.95 -2.45 53.17
CA MET A 470 -66.02 -2.19 54.11
C MET A 470 -65.47 -1.39 55.29
N SER A 471 -66.06 -0.22 55.53
CA SER A 471 -65.99 0.47 56.80
C SER A 471 -66.88 -0.25 57.82
N LEU A 472 -66.26 -1.08 58.67
CA LEU A 472 -66.37 -1.07 60.14
C LEU A 472 -65.45 -2.15 60.74
#